data_AF-A0A2G6CHQ8-F1
#
_entry.id   AF-A0A2G6CHQ8-F1
#
_cell.length_a   1.000
_cell.length_b   1.000
_cell.length_c   1.000
_cell.angle_alpha   90.00
_cell.angle_beta   90.00
_cell.angle_gamma   90.00
#
_symmetry.space_group_name_H-M   'P 1'
#
loop_
_entity.id
_entity.type
_entity.pdbx_description
1 polymer ?
#
loop_
_entity_poly.entity_id
_entity_poly.type
_entity_poly.pdbx_seq_one_letter_code
_entity_poly.pdbx_strand_id
1 'polypeptide(L)'
;MMRFFVLLVALWPVGLEAQVLRDKMPLDFSVHGNWCGPKADRGDVMDKLDAMCRRHDLCARREGIFRCSCDLAFMQELRHARWPNEALYNKARAIYEVIALLPCNTSEGQREKMAMVYHDWRGAVARGRESQEARWERFWWLVGIALSDSY
;
A
#
# COMPACT_ATOMS: atom_id res chain seq x y z
N MET A 1 43.42 -35.62 15.74
CA MET A 1 42.15 -35.22 16.40
C MET A 1 41.95 -33.74 16.15
N MET A 2 40.82 -33.36 15.53
CA MET A 2 40.21 -32.01 15.47
C MET A 2 39.57 -31.77 14.10
N ARG A 3 38.27 -32.05 13.99
CA ARG A 3 37.35 -31.48 12.98
C ARG A 3 35.92 -31.53 13.52
N PHE A 4 35.61 -30.67 14.48
CA PHE A 4 34.24 -30.29 14.80
C PHE A 4 34.12 -28.81 14.47
N PHE A 5 33.67 -28.46 13.26
CA PHE A 5 33.13 -27.14 12.99
C PHE A 5 32.26 -27.20 11.73
N VAL A 6 31.03 -26.73 11.92
CA VAL A 6 30.08 -26.22 10.92
C VAL A 6 29.66 -27.21 9.84
N LEU A 7 28.41 -27.67 9.88
CA LEU A 7 27.57 -27.90 8.68
C LEU A 7 26.19 -28.43 9.11
N LEU A 8 25.30 -27.58 9.64
CA LEU A 8 23.87 -27.88 9.71
C LEU A 8 23.02 -26.60 9.82
N VAL A 9 23.31 -25.58 9.01
CA VAL A 9 22.38 -24.45 8.79
C VAL A 9 22.39 -24.09 7.30
N ALA A 10 21.90 -25.00 6.45
CA ALA A 10 21.83 -24.76 5.00
C ALA A 10 20.64 -25.44 4.32
N LEU A 11 19.56 -25.72 5.04
CA LEU A 11 18.32 -26.26 4.46
C LEU A 11 17.08 -25.59 5.07
N TRP A 12 17.14 -24.28 5.33
CA TRP A 12 15.90 -23.53 5.50
C TRP A 12 15.35 -23.21 4.10
N PRO A 13 14.15 -23.69 3.73
CA PRO A 13 13.58 -23.34 2.45
C PRO A 13 13.26 -21.85 2.47
N VAL A 14 14.00 -21.08 1.66
CA VAL A 14 13.80 -19.64 1.40
C VAL A 14 12.40 -19.34 0.79
N GLY A 15 11.55 -20.35 0.59
CA GLY A 15 10.22 -20.22 0.01
C GLY A 15 9.04 -20.26 1.01
N LEU A 16 9.22 -20.77 2.24
CA LEU A 16 8.06 -21.04 3.11
C LEU A 16 7.47 -19.75 3.75
N GLU A 17 8.27 -18.69 3.89
CA GLU A 17 7.81 -17.42 4.48
C GLU A 17 6.82 -16.66 3.57
N ALA A 18 6.94 -16.81 2.25
CA ALA A 18 6.09 -16.11 1.29
C ALA A 18 4.66 -16.67 1.21
N GLN A 19 4.45 -17.96 1.46
CA GLN A 19 3.11 -18.55 1.56
C GLN A 19 2.41 -18.14 2.86
N VAL A 20 3.12 -18.11 3.99
CA VAL A 20 2.52 -17.77 5.29
C VAL A 20 2.01 -16.31 5.34
N LEU A 21 2.67 -15.39 4.64
CA LEU A 21 2.18 -14.01 4.48
C LEU A 21 0.91 -13.91 3.62
N ARG A 22 0.71 -14.85 2.70
CA ARG A 22 -0.44 -14.88 1.78
C ARG A 22 -1.71 -15.42 2.47
N ASP A 23 -1.56 -16.34 3.41
CA ASP A 23 -2.68 -16.96 4.14
C ASP A 23 -3.10 -16.16 5.39
N LYS A 24 -2.26 -15.23 5.88
CA LYS A 24 -2.49 -14.52 7.17
C LYS A 24 -2.94 -13.07 7.06
N MET A 25 -3.21 -12.55 5.87
CA MET A 25 -3.74 -11.19 5.75
C MET A 25 -5.13 -11.19 5.12
N PRO A 26 -6.17 -11.67 5.84
CA PRO A 26 -7.55 -11.45 5.45
C PRO A 26 -7.91 -10.01 5.84
N LEU A 27 -7.27 -9.04 5.19
CA LEU A 27 -7.80 -7.69 5.20
C LEU A 27 -8.94 -7.72 4.18
N ASP A 28 -10.17 -7.80 4.66
CA ASP A 28 -11.39 -7.80 3.85
C ASP A 28 -12.17 -6.55 4.22
N PHE A 29 -11.77 -5.41 3.65
CA PHE A 29 -12.37 -4.12 3.98
C PHE A 29 -12.30 -3.17 2.79
N SER A 30 -13.35 -2.39 2.58
CA SER A 30 -13.37 -1.35 1.54
C SER A 30 -12.98 -0.02 2.16
N VAL A 31 -11.87 0.56 1.68
CA VAL A 31 -11.49 1.92 2.06
C VAL A 31 -12.42 2.92 1.39
N HIS A 32 -12.77 2.66 0.13
CA HIS A 32 -13.59 3.57 -0.65
C HIS A 32 -14.13 2.91 -1.93
N GLY A 33 -15.43 3.10 -2.17
CA GLY A 33 -16.07 2.66 -3.40
C GLY A 33 -15.94 1.15 -3.62
N ASN A 34 -15.84 0.78 -4.88
CA ASN A 34 -15.93 -0.59 -5.36
C ASN A 34 -14.55 -1.18 -5.72
N TRP A 35 -13.50 -0.35 -5.68
CA TRP A 35 -12.15 -0.72 -6.11
C TRP A 35 -11.03 -0.36 -5.13
N CYS A 36 -11.25 0.52 -4.15
CA CYS A 36 -10.18 0.88 -3.19
C CYS A 36 -10.24 -0.01 -1.94
N GLY A 37 -9.46 -1.08 -1.92
CA GLY A 37 -9.29 -1.91 -0.73
C GLY A 37 -9.08 -3.38 -1.10
N PRO A 38 -8.53 -4.19 -0.19
CA PRO A 38 -8.45 -5.62 -0.41
C PRO A 38 -9.86 -6.22 -0.47
N LYS A 39 -10.09 -7.08 -1.47
CA LYS A 39 -11.39 -7.70 -1.83
C LYS A 39 -12.54 -6.72 -2.16
N ALA A 40 -12.23 -5.50 -2.62
CA ALA A 40 -13.25 -4.61 -3.16
C ALA A 40 -14.13 -5.33 -4.22
N ASP A 41 -15.44 -5.01 -4.25
CA ASP A 41 -16.49 -5.78 -4.96
C ASP A 41 -16.36 -5.78 -6.49
N ARG A 42 -15.52 -4.87 -7.02
CA ARG A 42 -15.20 -4.69 -8.45
C ARG A 42 -16.42 -4.33 -9.29
N GLY A 43 -17.40 -3.68 -8.66
CA GLY A 43 -18.58 -3.12 -9.30
C GLY A 43 -18.30 -1.88 -10.14
N ASP A 44 -19.32 -1.05 -10.32
CA ASP A 44 -19.19 0.19 -11.10
C ASP A 44 -18.24 1.19 -10.43
N VAL A 45 -17.58 2.02 -11.24
CA VAL A 45 -16.71 3.07 -10.71
C VAL A 45 -17.57 4.17 -10.12
N MET A 46 -17.41 4.42 -8.82
CA MET A 46 -18.25 5.37 -8.07
C MET A 46 -17.78 6.81 -8.20
N ASP A 47 -16.47 7.03 -8.17
CA ASP A 47 -15.89 8.36 -8.32
C ASP A 47 -14.45 8.34 -8.87
N LYS A 48 -13.79 9.51 -8.82
CA LYS A 48 -12.42 9.69 -9.30
C LYS A 48 -11.39 8.86 -8.53
N LEU A 49 -11.48 8.75 -7.21
CA LEU A 49 -10.55 7.95 -6.41
C LEU A 49 -10.74 6.46 -6.75
N ASP A 50 -12.00 6.04 -6.80
CA ASP A 50 -12.37 4.67 -7.16
C ASP A 50 -11.87 4.28 -8.57
N ALA A 51 -11.95 5.21 -9.53
CA ALA A 51 -11.41 5.01 -10.88
C ALA A 51 -9.89 4.78 -10.90
N MET A 52 -9.14 5.44 -10.01
CA MET A 52 -7.69 5.29 -9.87
C MET A 52 -7.36 3.93 -9.25
N CYS A 53 -8.07 3.53 -8.20
CA CYS A 53 -7.94 2.21 -7.60
C CYS A 53 -8.25 1.11 -8.63
N ARG A 54 -9.30 1.26 -9.43
CA ARG A 54 -9.61 0.33 -10.52
C ARG A 54 -8.44 0.14 -11.49
N ARG A 55 -7.76 1.21 -11.89
CA ARG A 55 -6.59 1.12 -12.78
C ARG A 55 -5.42 0.40 -12.12
N HIS A 56 -5.16 0.66 -10.84
CA HIS A 56 -4.14 -0.06 -10.07
C HIS A 56 -4.45 -1.55 -9.99
N ASP A 57 -5.68 -1.90 -9.63
CA ASP A 57 -6.16 -3.28 -9.56
C ASP A 57 -6.03 -4.03 -10.89
N LEU A 58 -6.41 -3.39 -12.00
CA LEU A 58 -6.28 -3.98 -13.34
C LEU A 58 -4.82 -4.14 -13.75
N CYS A 59 -3.93 -3.21 -13.37
CA CYS A 59 -2.49 -3.35 -13.56
C CYS A 59 -1.95 -4.56 -12.78
N ALA A 60 -2.28 -4.66 -11.48
CA ALA A 60 -1.86 -5.75 -10.62
C ALA A 60 -2.35 -7.11 -11.13
N ARG A 61 -3.58 -7.19 -11.68
CA ARG A 61 -4.12 -8.40 -12.32
C ARG A 61 -3.34 -8.83 -13.57
N ARG A 62 -2.89 -7.87 -14.38
CA ARG A 62 -2.18 -8.15 -15.63
C ARG A 62 -0.70 -8.44 -15.40
N GLU A 63 -0.05 -7.67 -14.54
CA GLU A 63 1.41 -7.68 -14.37
C GLU A 63 1.84 -8.54 -13.15
N GLY A 64 1.01 -8.61 -12.12
CA GLY A 64 1.27 -9.26 -10.82
C GLY A 64 1.13 -8.30 -9.63
N ILE A 65 0.63 -8.82 -8.50
CA ILE A 65 0.23 -8.03 -7.31
C ILE A 65 1.37 -7.27 -6.59
N PHE A 66 2.64 -7.55 -6.90
CA PHE A 66 3.80 -6.84 -6.32
C PHE A 66 4.64 -6.14 -7.39
N ARG A 67 4.08 -5.88 -8.57
CA ARG A 67 4.79 -5.15 -9.61
C ARG A 67 4.87 -3.67 -9.26
N CYS A 68 6.09 -3.21 -8.96
CA CYS A 68 6.29 -1.83 -8.52
C CYS A 68 5.86 -0.78 -9.54
N SER A 69 5.92 -1.10 -10.84
CA SER A 69 5.43 -0.18 -11.87
C SER A 69 3.94 0.15 -11.70
N CYS A 70 3.12 -0.80 -11.22
CA CYS A 70 1.72 -0.55 -10.91
C CYS A 70 1.56 0.40 -9.72
N ASP A 71 2.27 0.13 -8.61
CA ASP A 71 2.23 0.98 -7.41
C ASP A 71 2.74 2.39 -7.70
N LEU A 72 3.88 2.52 -8.39
CA LEU A 72 4.49 3.82 -8.71
C LEU A 72 3.59 4.64 -9.62
N ALA A 73 3.00 4.04 -10.65
CA ALA A 73 2.04 4.72 -11.52
C ALA A 73 0.82 5.21 -10.74
N PHE A 74 0.27 4.36 -9.86
CA PHE A 74 -0.87 4.72 -9.01
C PHE A 74 -0.52 5.84 -8.03
N MET A 75 0.62 5.74 -7.35
CA MET A 75 1.12 6.75 -6.43
C MET A 75 1.34 8.10 -7.12
N GLN A 76 1.89 8.10 -8.34
CA GLN A 76 2.04 9.31 -9.15
C GLN A 76 0.68 9.90 -9.54
N GLU A 77 -0.29 9.07 -9.89
CA GLU A 77 -1.64 9.52 -10.21
C GLU A 77 -2.31 10.20 -9.01
N LEU A 78 -2.27 9.58 -7.83
CA LEU A 78 -2.81 10.15 -6.59
C LEU A 78 -2.13 11.49 -6.23
N ARG A 79 -0.81 11.57 -6.42
CA ARG A 79 0.01 12.75 -6.08
C ARG A 79 -0.34 13.99 -6.89
N HIS A 80 -0.69 13.82 -8.17
CA HIS A 80 -0.98 14.95 -9.08
C HIS A 80 -2.49 15.24 -9.21
N ALA A 81 -3.34 14.41 -8.61
CA ALA A 81 -4.77 14.60 -8.64
C ALA A 81 -5.20 15.88 -7.90
N ARG A 82 -6.10 16.64 -8.53
CA ARG A 82 -6.94 17.62 -7.83
C ARG A 82 -8.16 16.92 -7.24
N TRP A 83 -8.40 17.12 -5.96
CA TRP A 83 -9.48 16.47 -5.21
C TRP A 83 -10.67 17.42 -5.02
N PRO A 84 -11.90 16.92 -5.14
CA PRO A 84 -13.10 17.77 -5.06
C PRO A 84 -13.42 18.20 -3.63
N ASN A 85 -12.92 17.48 -2.63
CA ASN A 85 -13.09 17.81 -1.21
C ASN A 85 -11.95 17.19 -0.38
N GLU A 86 -11.83 17.66 0.86
CA GLU A 86 -10.82 17.23 1.81
C GLU A 86 -10.97 15.76 2.22
N ALA A 87 -12.21 15.26 2.34
CA ALA A 87 -12.45 13.87 2.70
C ALA A 87 -11.82 12.89 1.68
N LEU A 88 -12.05 13.11 0.38
CA LEU A 88 -11.45 12.30 -0.68
C LEU A 88 -9.93 12.49 -0.77
N TYR A 89 -9.42 13.71 -0.55
CA TYR A 89 -7.98 13.93 -0.44
C TYR A 89 -7.36 13.09 0.67
N ASN A 90 -7.98 13.07 1.86
CA ASN A 90 -7.46 12.31 3.01
C ASN A 90 -7.48 10.80 2.77
N LYS A 91 -8.54 10.28 2.14
CA LYS A 91 -8.59 8.86 1.71
C LYS A 91 -7.50 8.53 0.72
N ALA A 92 -7.36 9.35 -0.33
CA ALA A 92 -6.30 9.19 -1.33
C ALA A 92 -4.90 9.24 -0.71
N ARG A 93 -4.69 10.15 0.26
CA ARG A 93 -3.41 10.28 0.96
C ARG A 93 -3.11 9.06 1.83
N ALA A 94 -4.11 8.51 2.51
CA ALA A 94 -3.96 7.30 3.31
C ALA A 94 -3.62 6.09 2.43
N ILE A 95 -4.31 5.94 1.29
CA ILE A 95 -4.01 4.89 0.29
C ILE A 95 -2.59 5.05 -0.26
N TYR A 96 -2.20 6.26 -0.66
CA TYR A 96 -0.85 6.56 -1.14
C TYR A 96 0.25 6.15 -0.15
N GLU A 97 0.03 6.41 1.15
CA GLU A 97 0.96 6.03 2.21
C GLU A 97 1.03 4.53 2.44
N VAL A 98 -0.11 3.83 2.41
CA VAL A 98 -0.14 2.36 2.57
C VAL A 98 0.45 1.63 1.36
N ILE A 99 0.17 2.06 0.14
CA ILE A 99 0.76 1.48 -1.08
C ILE A 99 2.29 1.51 -1.01
N ALA A 100 2.88 2.55 -0.43
CA ALA A 100 4.32 2.61 -0.26
C ALA A 100 4.89 1.55 0.68
N LEU A 101 4.10 1.10 1.66
CA LEU A 101 4.48 0.04 2.60
C LEU A 101 4.29 -1.37 2.02
N LEU A 102 3.43 -1.54 1.01
CA LEU A 102 3.20 -2.85 0.40
C LEU A 102 4.47 -3.39 -0.28
N PRO A 103 4.68 -4.72 -0.32
CA PRO A 103 5.85 -5.30 -0.97
C PRO A 103 5.94 -4.97 -2.47
N CYS A 104 7.17 -4.96 -2.95
CA CYS A 104 7.52 -4.70 -4.34
C CYS A 104 8.44 -5.80 -4.87
N ASN A 105 8.37 -6.07 -6.16
CA ASN A 105 9.20 -7.06 -6.86
C ASN A 105 10.68 -6.64 -7.01
N THR A 106 11.04 -5.40 -6.67
CA THR A 106 12.42 -4.90 -6.71
C THR A 106 12.72 -4.05 -5.48
N SER A 107 13.98 -4.09 -5.00
CA SER A 107 14.38 -3.24 -3.88
C SER A 107 14.44 -1.76 -4.28
N GLU A 108 14.76 -1.46 -5.54
CA GLU A 108 14.78 -0.10 -6.08
C GLU A 108 13.40 0.54 -6.07
N GLY A 109 12.41 -0.15 -6.63
CA GLY A 109 11.04 0.35 -6.62
C GLY A 109 10.50 0.53 -5.19
N GLN A 110 10.84 -0.37 -4.27
CA GLN A 110 10.46 -0.20 -2.86
C GLN A 110 11.06 1.07 -2.25
N ARG A 111 12.34 1.35 -2.51
CA ARG A 111 13.00 2.58 -2.04
C ARG A 111 12.36 3.82 -2.66
N GLU A 112 11.99 3.75 -3.94
CA GLU A 112 11.33 4.86 -4.64
C GLU A 112 9.98 5.21 -4.00
N LYS A 113 9.12 4.21 -3.75
CA LYS A 113 7.83 4.45 -3.07
C LYS A 113 8.02 5.13 -1.71
N MET A 114 8.96 4.62 -0.91
CA MET A 114 9.26 5.19 0.42
C MET A 114 9.82 6.61 0.32
N ALA A 115 10.70 6.87 -0.66
CA ALA A 115 11.25 8.20 -0.90
C ALA A 115 10.15 9.20 -1.30
N MET A 116 9.22 8.80 -2.18
CA MET A 116 8.08 9.62 -2.59
C MET A 116 7.22 10.03 -1.38
N VAL A 117 6.80 9.06 -0.56
CA VAL A 117 5.98 9.32 0.64
C VAL A 117 6.70 10.21 1.65
N TYR A 118 7.98 9.95 1.90
CA TYR A 118 8.78 10.73 2.83
C TYR A 118 8.97 12.18 2.35
N HIS A 119 9.32 12.38 1.08
CA HIS A 119 9.52 13.71 0.51
C HIS A 119 8.23 14.52 0.51
N ASP A 120 7.11 13.93 0.08
CA ASP A 120 5.84 14.63 0.03
C ASP A 120 5.32 15.02 1.42
N TRP A 121 5.44 14.11 2.40
CA TRP A 121 5.05 14.40 3.79
C TRP A 121 5.90 15.51 4.38
N ARG A 122 7.23 15.43 4.30
CA ARG A 122 8.11 16.51 4.79
C ARG A 122 7.80 17.85 4.12
N GLY A 123 7.56 17.83 2.81
CA GLY A 123 7.18 19.03 2.08
C GLY A 123 5.82 19.60 2.52
N ALA A 124 4.84 18.75 2.82
CA ALA A 124 3.53 19.18 3.31
C ALA A 124 3.63 19.80 4.71
N VAL A 125 4.37 19.16 5.62
CA VAL A 125 4.66 19.67 6.97
C VAL A 125 5.38 21.02 6.91
N ALA A 126 6.44 21.13 6.09
CA ALA A 126 7.20 22.38 5.95
C ALA A 126 6.35 23.54 5.39
N ARG A 127 5.28 23.25 4.64
CA ARG A 127 4.34 24.24 4.11
C ARG A 127 3.13 24.49 5.00
N GLY A 128 3.07 23.87 6.19
CA GLY A 128 1.93 23.97 7.10
C GLY A 128 0.63 23.37 6.54
N ARG A 129 0.72 22.46 5.56
CA ARG A 129 -0.45 21.78 4.97
C ARG A 129 -0.84 20.50 5.71
N GLU A 130 0.08 19.94 6.48
CA GLU A 130 -0.13 18.75 7.30
C GLU A 130 0.57 18.93 8.65
N SER A 131 0.01 18.37 9.72
CA SER A 131 0.68 18.25 11.02
C SER A 131 1.75 17.16 10.96
N GLN A 132 2.61 17.10 11.99
CA GLN A 132 3.62 16.03 12.08
C GLN A 132 2.95 14.66 12.30
N GLU A 133 1.77 14.68 12.92
CA GLU A 133 0.96 13.53 13.30
C GLU A 133 0.02 13.07 12.18
N ALA A 134 -0.17 13.84 11.11
CA ALA A 134 -1.17 13.55 10.07
C ALA A 134 -1.04 12.15 9.45
N ARG A 135 0.19 11.65 9.30
CA ARG A 135 0.45 10.27 8.83
C ARG A 135 -0.05 9.23 9.84
N TRP A 136 0.17 9.47 11.13
CA TRP A 136 -0.26 8.60 12.22
C TRP A 136 -1.79 8.57 12.34
N GLU A 137 -2.43 9.73 12.21
CA GLU A 137 -3.89 9.86 12.19
C GLU A 137 -4.51 9.06 11.04
N ARG A 138 -3.97 9.18 9.82
CA ARG A 138 -4.45 8.42 8.65
C ARG A 138 -4.23 6.91 8.80
N PHE A 139 -3.12 6.50 9.39
CA PHE A 139 -2.85 5.10 9.70
C PHE A 139 -3.92 4.53 10.65
N TRP A 140 -4.20 5.21 11.77
CA TRP A 140 -5.22 4.75 12.71
C TRP A 140 -6.63 4.80 12.14
N TRP A 141 -6.93 5.77 11.28
CA TRP A 141 -8.21 5.81 10.56
C TRP A 141 -8.40 4.55 9.68
N LEU A 142 -7.37 4.14 8.94
CA LEU A 142 -7.42 2.90 8.15
C LEU A 142 -7.54 1.64 9.01
N VAL A 143 -6.82 1.58 10.12
CA VAL A 143 -6.98 0.49 11.10
C VAL A 143 -8.41 0.46 11.64
N GLY A 144 -8.99 1.63 11.92
CA GLY A 144 -10.38 1.75 12.35
C GLY A 144 -11.38 1.16 11.34
N ILE A 145 -11.21 1.45 10.04
CA ILE A 145 -12.02 0.85 8.97
C ILE A 145 -11.85 -0.67 8.93
N ALA A 146 -10.61 -1.15 8.95
CA ALA A 146 -10.35 -2.58 8.91
C ALA A 146 -11.00 -3.31 10.09
N LEU A 147 -10.99 -2.70 11.28
CA LEU A 147 -11.64 -3.25 12.46
C LEU A 147 -13.17 -3.17 12.35
N SER A 148 -13.75 -2.09 11.80
CA SER A 148 -15.21 -1.97 11.67
C SER A 148 -15.80 -2.96 10.67
N ASP A 149 -15.11 -3.22 9.56
CA ASP A 149 -15.58 -4.13 8.51
C ASP A 149 -15.41 -5.62 8.90
N SER A 150 -14.70 -5.89 10.00
CA SER A 150 -14.47 -7.24 10.54
C SER A 150 -15.57 -7.73 11.50
N TYR A 151 -16.57 -6.90 11.82
CA TYR A 151 -17.71 -7.23 12.72
C TYR A 151 -19.04 -7.16 11.97
#